data_AF-A0A1A9RCJ7-F1
#
_entry.id   AF-A0A1A9RCJ7-F1
#
_cell.length_a   1.000
_cell.length_b   1.000
_cell.length_c   1.000
_cell.angle_alpha   90.00
_cell.angle_beta   90.00
_cell.angle_gamma   90.00
#
_symmetry.space_group_name_H-M   'P 1'
#
loop_
_entity.id
_entity.type
_entity.pdbx_description
1 polymer ?
#
loop_
_entity_poly.entity_id
_entity_poly.type
_entity_poly.pdbx_seq_one_letter_code
_entity_poly.pdbx_strand_id
1 'polypeptide(L)'
;MAAAESSLLGKHMFSLQWISWERFGTATIRRGSNGLEINAYQSLNGDFVKLDGLIEIIDRRHFYFTGNVSTRVYHINNGQTCERSGTFLFQAKDSRQYWRMQPIQNPCDNAADYIDIFFKR
;
A
#
# COMPACT_ATOMS: atom_id res chain seq x y z
N MET A 1 0.09 9.23 19.90
CA MET A 1 -0.81 9.22 18.72
C MET A 1 -0.56 10.39 17.76
N ALA A 2 -0.60 11.66 18.19
CA ALA A 2 -0.44 12.81 17.27
C ALA A 2 0.84 12.79 16.38
N ALA A 3 1.99 12.41 16.93
CA ALA A 3 3.24 12.32 16.16
C ALA A 3 3.29 11.15 15.16
N ALA A 4 2.51 10.09 15.39
CA ALA A 4 2.38 8.96 14.46
C ALA A 4 1.43 9.29 13.31
N GLU A 5 0.34 9.99 13.61
CA GLU A 5 -0.57 10.52 12.59
C GLU A 5 0.11 11.53 11.69
N SER A 6 0.87 12.47 12.25
CA SER A 6 1.60 13.47 11.48
C SER A 6 2.59 12.84 10.49
N SER A 7 3.22 11.72 10.84
CA SER A 7 4.10 11.00 9.91
C SER A 7 3.37 10.30 8.76
N LEU A 8 2.08 10.01 8.90
CA LEU A 8 1.26 9.35 7.89
C LEU A 8 0.51 10.32 6.99
N LEU A 9 -0.01 11.44 7.51
CA LEU A 9 -0.79 12.39 6.71
C LEU A 9 0.00 12.94 5.53
N GLY A 10 -0.53 13.04 4.32
CA GLY A 10 0.13 13.66 3.17
C GLY A 10 0.52 12.65 2.09
N LYS A 11 1.48 13.02 1.24
CA LYS A 11 1.92 12.20 0.10
C LYS A 11 3.14 11.37 0.45
N HIS A 12 3.13 10.12 -0.01
CA HIS A 12 4.18 9.12 0.15
C HIS A 12 4.49 8.48 -1.20
N MET A 13 5.74 8.07 -1.42
CA MET A 13 6.04 7.18 -2.54
C MET A 13 5.38 5.83 -2.27
N PHE A 14 4.91 5.20 -3.33
CA PHE A 14 4.15 3.96 -3.27
C PHE A 14 4.62 2.99 -4.36
N SER A 15 4.79 1.71 -4.02
CA SER A 15 5.23 0.72 -5.00
C SER A 15 4.67 -0.68 -4.78
N LEU A 16 4.51 -1.41 -5.88
CA LEU A 16 4.54 -2.87 -5.97
C LEU A 16 5.83 -3.27 -6.69
N GLN A 17 6.59 -4.22 -6.14
CA GLN A 17 7.91 -4.60 -6.68
C GLN A 17 7.87 -5.09 -8.13
N TRP A 18 6.76 -5.71 -8.53
CA TRP A 18 6.60 -6.25 -9.87
C TRP A 18 6.45 -5.18 -10.94
N ILE A 19 6.11 -3.94 -10.55
CA ILE A 19 5.87 -2.84 -11.48
C ILE A 19 7.14 -2.05 -11.74
N SER A 20 7.76 -1.51 -10.68
CA SER A 20 9.01 -0.74 -10.82
C SER A 20 9.61 -0.38 -9.46
N TRP A 21 10.95 -0.29 -9.43
CA TRP A 21 11.73 0.37 -8.37
C TRP A 21 12.21 1.77 -8.73
N GLU A 22 11.95 2.22 -9.95
CA GLU A 22 12.38 3.54 -10.45
C GLU A 22 11.19 4.49 -10.65
N ARG A 23 10.02 3.95 -11.01
CA ARG A 23 8.78 4.70 -11.24
C ARG A 23 7.80 4.44 -10.12
N PHE A 24 7.93 5.20 -9.04
CA PHE A 24 7.01 5.13 -7.90
C PHE A 24 5.65 5.74 -8.23
N GLY A 25 4.62 5.14 -7.63
CA GLY A 25 3.31 5.73 -7.51
C GLY A 25 3.23 6.70 -6.33
N THR A 26 2.00 7.11 -6.02
CA THR A 26 1.72 7.99 -4.89
C THR A 26 0.67 7.35 -3.99
N ALA A 27 0.92 7.33 -2.69
CA ALA A 27 -0.08 7.13 -1.65
C ALA A 27 -0.37 8.49 -1.00
N THR A 28 -1.64 8.89 -0.96
CA THR A 28 -2.09 10.11 -0.29
C THR A 28 -2.97 9.72 0.88
N ILE A 29 -2.56 10.12 2.08
CA ILE A 29 -3.30 9.91 3.32
C ILE A 29 -3.85 11.26 3.78
N ARG A 30 -5.13 11.33 4.12
CA ARG A 30 -5.78 12.57 4.56
C ARG A 30 -6.77 12.30 5.68
N ARG A 31 -7.09 13.34 6.44
CA ARG A 31 -8.22 13.30 7.36
C ARG A 31 -9.50 13.56 6.57
N GLY A 32 -10.39 12.58 6.54
CA GLY A 32 -11.72 12.67 5.94
C GLY A 32 -12.81 12.63 7.01
N SER A 33 -14.06 12.44 6.58
CA SER A 33 -15.22 12.40 7.50
C SER A 33 -15.23 11.14 8.37
N ASN A 34 -14.62 10.07 7.87
CA ASN A 34 -14.66 8.74 8.49
C ASN A 34 -13.35 8.37 9.19
N GLY A 35 -12.49 9.35 9.47
CA GLY A 35 -11.15 9.17 10.04
C GLY A 35 -10.05 9.39 9.01
N LEU A 36 -8.99 8.60 9.08
CA LEU A 36 -7.89 8.67 8.12
C LEU A 36 -8.22 7.84 6.89
N GLU A 37 -8.15 8.47 5.73
CA GLU A 37 -8.41 7.86 4.43
C GLU A 37 -7.11 7.78 3.64
N ILE A 38 -6.93 6.69 2.89
CA ILE A 38 -5.80 6.49 1.98
C ILE A 38 -6.30 6.23 0.57
N ASN A 39 -5.66 6.87 -0.40
CA ASN A 39 -5.76 6.56 -1.82
C ASN A 39 -4.35 6.39 -2.37
N ALA A 40 -4.05 5.23 -2.95
CA ALA A 40 -2.73 4.92 -3.49
C ALA A 40 -2.82 4.32 -4.89
N TYR A 41 -1.91 4.73 -5.77
CA TYR A 41 -1.84 4.22 -7.14
C TYR A 41 -0.43 4.27 -7.71
N GLN A 42 -0.01 3.19 -8.37
CA GLN A 42 1.19 3.10 -9.21
C GLN A 42 0.81 2.40 -10.51
N SER A 43 1.37 2.84 -11.64
CA SER A 43 1.25 2.11 -12.90
C SER A 43 2.46 2.26 -13.82
N LEU A 44 2.69 1.24 -14.63
CA LEU A 44 3.72 1.22 -15.69
C LEU A 44 3.32 0.20 -16.78
N ASN A 45 3.33 0.61 -18.05
CA ASN A 45 3.11 -0.29 -19.19
C ASN A 45 1.84 -1.17 -19.08
N GLY A 46 0.76 -0.61 -18.51
CA GLY A 46 -0.52 -1.29 -18.29
C GLY A 46 -0.61 -2.01 -16.95
N ASP A 47 0.50 -2.36 -16.31
CA ASP A 47 0.51 -2.96 -14.97
C ASP A 47 0.24 -1.88 -13.93
N PHE A 48 -0.46 -2.25 -12.85
CA PHE A 48 -0.84 -1.31 -11.81
C PHE A 48 -1.04 -1.97 -10.44
N VAL A 49 -0.91 -1.16 -9.40
CA VAL A 49 -1.42 -1.44 -8.06
C VAL A 49 -2.23 -0.24 -7.57
N LYS A 50 -3.36 -0.50 -6.93
CA LYS A 50 -4.25 0.50 -6.34
C LYS A 50 -4.65 0.09 -4.92
N LEU A 51 -4.74 1.06 -4.01
CA LEU A 51 -5.42 0.92 -2.73
C LEU A 51 -6.39 2.09 -2.50
N ASP A 52 -7.53 1.79 -1.89
CA ASP A 52 -8.48 2.79 -1.40
C ASP A 52 -9.15 2.27 -0.12
N GLY A 53 -9.20 3.10 0.92
CA GLY A 53 -9.80 2.72 2.20
C GLY A 53 -9.41 3.60 3.38
N LEU A 54 -9.54 3.04 4.58
CA LEU A 54 -9.35 3.71 5.86
C LEU A 54 -8.09 3.21 6.57
N ILE A 55 -7.52 4.07 7.42
CA ILE A 55 -6.35 3.79 8.26
C ILE A 55 -6.71 3.89 9.74
N GLU A 56 -6.28 2.90 10.51
CA GLU A 56 -6.23 2.93 11.97
C GLU A 56 -4.77 2.85 12.44
N ILE A 57 -4.32 3.89 13.15
CA ILE A 57 -2.92 4.00 13.59
C ILE A 57 -2.71 3.18 14.85
N ILE A 58 -1.71 2.31 14.84
CA ILE A 58 -1.23 1.60 16.04
C ILE A 58 -0.07 2.39 16.64
N ASP A 59 0.98 2.62 15.85
CA ASP A 59 2.15 3.43 16.21
C ASP A 59 2.83 4.03 14.96
N ARG A 60 4.05 4.56 15.08
CA ARG A 60 4.77 5.19 13.94
C ARG A 60 5.20 4.19 12.86
N ARG A 61 5.23 2.90 13.19
CA ARG A 61 5.75 1.80 12.37
C ARG A 61 4.67 0.79 12.00
N HIS A 62 3.48 0.90 12.58
CA HIS A 62 2.37 -0.02 12.34
C HIS A 62 1.05 0.73 12.20
N PHE A 63 0.27 0.36 11.21
CA PHE A 63 -1.12 0.77 11.08
C PHE A 63 -1.94 -0.30 10.37
N TYR A 64 -3.23 -0.37 10.66
CA TYR A 64 -4.17 -1.17 9.87
C TYR A 64 -4.71 -0.34 8.72
N PHE A 65 -4.82 -0.97 7.57
CA PHE A 65 -5.56 -0.48 6.41
C PHE A 65 -6.80 -1.35 6.23
N THR A 66 -7.98 -0.75 6.15
CA THR A 66 -9.23 -1.46 5.82
C THR A 66 -9.78 -0.91 4.51
N GLY A 67 -9.82 -1.74 3.48
CA GLY A 67 -10.27 -1.31 2.16
C GLY A 67 -9.99 -2.31 1.05
N ASN A 68 -9.92 -1.79 -0.18
CA ASN A 68 -9.73 -2.57 -1.40
C ASN A 68 -8.30 -2.41 -1.92
N VAL A 69 -7.73 -3.52 -2.40
CA VAL A 69 -6.43 -3.58 -3.09
C VAL A 69 -6.63 -4.28 -4.42
N SER A 70 -6.22 -3.61 -5.49
CA SER A 70 -6.28 -4.13 -6.86
C SER A 70 -4.88 -4.17 -7.44
N THR A 71 -4.49 -5.31 -8.00
CA THR A 71 -3.18 -5.50 -8.65
C THR A 71 -3.37 -6.14 -10.01
N ARG A 72 -2.71 -5.60 -11.03
CA ARG A 72 -2.57 -6.24 -12.34
C ARG A 72 -1.10 -6.22 -12.74
N VAL A 73 -0.54 -7.40 -13.00
CA VAL A 73 0.82 -7.60 -13.49
C VAL A 73 0.74 -8.61 -14.63
N TYR A 74 1.29 -8.30 -15.80
CA TYR A 74 1.03 -9.07 -17.02
C TYR A 74 1.39 -10.57 -16.92
N HIS A 75 2.35 -10.93 -16.08
CA HIS A 75 2.85 -12.29 -15.89
C HIS A 75 2.38 -12.97 -14.59
N ILE A 76 1.51 -12.33 -13.81
CA ILE A 76 0.90 -12.89 -12.60
C ILE A 76 -0.59 -13.08 -12.86
N ASN A 77 -1.19 -14.18 -12.39
CA ASN A 77 -2.61 -14.49 -12.58
C ASN A 77 -3.02 -14.39 -14.07
N ASN A 78 -2.16 -14.86 -14.97
CA ASN A 78 -2.34 -14.76 -16.43
C ASN A 78 -2.63 -13.34 -16.95
N GLY A 79 -2.08 -12.32 -16.27
CA GLY A 79 -2.29 -10.91 -16.61
C GLY A 79 -3.67 -10.36 -16.25
N GLN A 80 -4.50 -11.15 -15.56
CA GLN A 80 -5.80 -10.72 -15.07
C GLN A 80 -5.65 -9.92 -13.77
N THR A 81 -6.53 -8.93 -13.58
CA THR A 81 -6.58 -8.18 -12.34
C THR A 81 -6.93 -9.09 -11.17
N CYS A 82 -6.18 -8.96 -10.08
CA CYS A 82 -6.46 -9.62 -8.80
C CYS A 82 -6.95 -8.57 -7.80
N GLU A 83 -8.15 -8.79 -7.29
CA GLU A 83 -8.83 -7.92 -6.32
C GLU A 83 -8.83 -8.58 -4.94
N ARG A 84 -8.61 -7.79 -3.88
CA ARG A 84 -8.78 -8.25 -2.49
C ARG A 84 -9.27 -7.12 -1.60
N SER A 85 -10.17 -7.46 -0.68
CA SER A 85 -10.78 -6.53 0.26
C SER A 85 -10.65 -7.07 1.67
N GLY A 86 -10.40 -6.18 2.64
CA GLY A 86 -10.29 -6.58 4.04
C GLY A 86 -9.44 -5.63 4.85
N THR A 87 -9.03 -6.09 6.03
CA THR A 87 -8.11 -5.37 6.91
C THR A 87 -6.72 -5.98 6.82
N PHE A 88 -5.72 -5.15 6.54
CA PHE A 88 -4.33 -5.53 6.33
C PHE A 88 -3.42 -4.74 7.25
N LEU A 89 -2.37 -5.39 7.77
CA LEU A 89 -1.36 -4.71 8.56
C LEU A 89 -0.30 -4.12 7.64
N PHE A 90 -0.07 -2.82 7.74
CA PHE A 90 1.13 -2.18 7.20
C PHE A 90 2.16 -2.05 8.30
N GLN A 91 3.34 -2.65 8.10
CA GLN A 91 4.40 -2.67 9.11
C GLN A 91 5.76 -2.28 8.53
N ALA A 92 6.53 -1.52 9.31
CA ALA A 92 7.92 -1.19 8.99
C ALA A 92 8.86 -1.93 9.96
N LYS A 93 9.52 -2.98 9.45
CA LYS A 93 10.47 -3.81 10.21
C LYS A 93 11.88 -3.21 10.21
N ASP A 94 12.61 -3.42 11.30
CA ASP A 94 14.04 -3.10 11.45
C ASP A 94 14.41 -1.68 11.00
N SER A 95 15.35 -1.52 10.08
CA SER A 95 15.81 -0.22 9.58
C SER A 95 15.06 0.28 8.33
N ARG A 96 14.05 -0.46 7.84
CA ARG A 96 13.33 -0.14 6.59
C ARG A 96 12.67 1.23 6.67
N GLN A 97 12.76 2.01 5.59
CA GLN A 97 12.15 3.34 5.49
C GLN A 97 10.79 3.30 4.76
N TYR A 98 10.05 2.20 4.94
CA TYR A 98 8.74 1.99 4.33
C TYR A 98 7.91 1.01 5.17
N TRP A 99 6.59 1.17 5.12
CA TRP A 99 5.63 0.20 5.61
C TRP A 99 5.27 -0.78 4.49
N ARG A 100 5.32 -2.08 4.76
CA ARG A 100 4.89 -3.14 3.84
C ARG A 100 3.59 -3.76 4.29
N MET A 101 2.66 -3.93 3.37
CA MET A 101 1.40 -4.65 3.61
C MET A 101 1.65 -6.11 3.99
N GLN A 102 0.81 -6.65 4.88
CA GLN A 102 0.78 -8.05 5.28
C GLN A 102 -0.67 -8.57 5.31
N PRO A 103 -0.90 -9.87 5.00
CA PRO A 103 0.06 -10.82 4.42
C PRO A 103 0.54 -10.37 3.01
N ILE A 104 1.72 -10.85 2.60
CA ILE A 104 2.30 -10.53 1.28
C ILE A 104 1.74 -11.41 0.17
N GLN A 105 1.05 -12.50 0.49
CA GLN A 105 0.58 -13.47 -0.48
C GLN A 105 -0.43 -12.82 -1.44
N ASN A 106 -0.23 -13.06 -2.74
CA ASN A 106 -1.24 -12.81 -3.74
C ASN A 106 -2.36 -13.86 -3.59
N PRO A 107 -3.65 -13.48 -3.53
CA PRO A 107 -4.72 -14.46 -3.38
C PRO A 107 -5.12 -15.12 -4.70
N CYS A 108 -4.65 -14.63 -5.84
CA CYS A 108 -4.97 -15.14 -7.17
C CYS A 108 -3.81 -15.95 -7.80
N ASP A 109 -2.64 -15.98 -7.17
CA ASP A 109 -1.45 -16.68 -7.65
C ASP A 109 -0.50 -16.98 -6.48
N ASN A 110 0.51 -17.82 -6.68
CA ASN A 110 1.54 -18.12 -5.66
C ASN A 110 2.63 -17.03 -5.53
N ALA A 111 2.36 -15.83 -6.05
CA ALA A 111 3.26 -14.69 -5.97
C ALA A 111 3.21 -14.02 -4.58
N ALA A 112 4.30 -13.33 -4.23
CA ALA A 112 4.30 -12.38 -3.12
C ALA A 112 4.19 -10.97 -3.68
N ASP A 113 3.29 -10.14 -3.16
CA ASP A 113 3.12 -8.74 -3.50
C ASP A 113 3.75 -7.86 -2.41
N TYR A 114 4.85 -7.20 -2.74
CA TYR A 114 5.51 -6.25 -1.86
C TYR A 114 4.95 -4.86 -2.13
N ILE A 115 3.79 -4.62 -1.51
CA ILE A 115 3.09 -3.35 -1.53
C ILE A 115 3.66 -2.47 -0.42
N ASP A 116 4.45 -1.47 -0.82
CA ASP A 116 5.25 -0.62 0.07
C ASP A 116 4.80 0.84 0.00
N ILE A 117 4.62 1.47 1.18
CA ILE A 117 4.40 2.90 1.36
C ILE A 117 5.64 3.48 2.06
N PHE A 118 6.38 4.36 1.40
CA PHE A 118 7.63 4.88 1.92
C PHE A 118 7.39 6.00 2.92
N PHE A 119 8.28 6.12 3.90
CA PHE A 119 8.26 7.26 4.80
C PHE A 119 8.52 8.54 4.01
N LYS A 120 7.95 9.65 4.47
CA LYS A 120 8.31 10.95 3.91
C LYS A 120 9.79 11.21 4.16
N ARG A 121 10.42 11.87 3.20
CA ARG A 121 11.72 12.50 3.42
C ARG A 121 11.55 13.78 4.22
#